data_AF-A0A484UJW5-F1
#
_entry.id   AF-A0A484UJW5-F1
#
_cell.length_a   1.000
_cell.length_b   1.000
_cell.length_c   1.000
_cell.angle_alpha   90.00
_cell.angle_beta   90.00
_cell.angle_gamma   90.00
#
_symmetry.space_group_name_H-M   'P 1'
#
loop_
_entity.id
_entity.type
_entity.pdbx_description
1 polymer ?
#
loop_
_entity_poly.entity_id
_entity_poly.type
_entity_poly.pdbx_seq_one_letter_code
_entity_poly.pdbx_strand_id
1 'polypeptide(L)' 'MEGIERALEAEAGCAEVLRQIAAVRGAVSGLTAEVMEDHLQEHVLAEPAEAARRQAGEEMIEVIRAYLK' A
#
# COMPACT_ATOMS: atom_id res chain seq x y z
N MET A 1 -2.47 -5.52 12.91
CA MET A 1 -2.54 -4.39 13.87
C MET A 1 -2.65 -4.86 15.31
N GLU A 2 -3.25 -6.02 15.58
CA GLU A 2 -3.38 -6.61 16.93
C GLU A 2 -2.10 -6.60 17.78
N GLY A 3 -0.91 -6.72 17.19
CA GLY A 3 0.35 -6.64 17.93
C GLY A 3 0.60 -5.28 18.60
N ILE A 4 0.21 -4.19 17.92
CA ILE A 4 0.29 -2.82 18.44
C ILE A 4 -0.77 -2.60 19.52
N GLU A 5 -1.98 -3.12 19.30
CA GLU A 5 -3.08 -3.06 20.26
C GLU A 5 -2.71 -3.75 21.57
N ARG A 6 -2.19 -4.98 21.50
CA ARG A 6 -1.68 -5.70 22.68
C ARG A 6 -0.55 -4.96 23.38
N ALA A 7 0.37 -4.33 22.63
CA ALA A 7 1.46 -3.56 23.22
C ALA A 7 0.94 -2.32 23.98
N LEU A 8 -0.10 -1.66 23.47
CA LEU A 8 -0.75 -0.55 24.15
C LEU A 8 -1.52 -1.01 25.39
N GLU A 9 -2.28 -2.10 25.30
CA GLU A 9 -3.01 -2.70 26.43
C GLU A 9 -2.08 -3.17 27.55
N ALA A 10 -0.88 -3.64 27.19
CA ALA A 10 0.16 -4.05 28.14
C ALA A 10 1.01 -2.86 28.66
N GLU A 11 0.66 -1.62 28.33
CA GLU A 11 1.41 -0.40 28.68
C GLU A 11 2.89 -0.47 28.29
N ALA A 12 3.20 -1.08 27.14
CA ALA A 12 4.56 -1.20 26.63
C ALA A 12 5.18 0.18 26.36
N GLY A 13 6.51 0.27 26.48
CA GLY A 13 7.22 1.53 26.31
C GLY A 13 7.00 2.14 24.92
N CYS A 14 6.83 3.47 24.84
CA CYS A 14 6.52 4.18 23.59
C CYS A 14 7.49 3.84 22.44
N ALA A 15 8.78 3.65 22.74
CA ALA A 15 9.78 3.28 21.75
C ALA A 15 9.50 1.92 21.09
N GLU A 16 8.92 0.97 21.82
CA GLU A 16 8.53 -0.33 21.29
C GLU A 16 7.32 -0.24 20.37
N VAL A 17 6.28 0.46 20.81
CA VAL A 17 5.08 0.72 20.00
C VAL A 17 5.46 1.43 18.70
N LEU A 18 6.32 2.45 18.77
CA LEU A 18 6.82 3.17 17.60
C LEU A 18 7.60 2.28 16.63
N ARG A 19 8.39 1.31 17.13
CA ARG A 19 9.09 0.34 16.26
C ARG A 19 8.11 -0.57 15.52
N GLN A 20 7.06 -1.03 16.20
CA GLN A 20 6.04 -1.86 15.57
C GLN A 20 5.27 -1.08 14.50
N ILE A 21 4.88 0.16 14.78
CA ILE A 21 4.24 1.04 13.80
C ILE A 21 5.14 1.26 12.58
N ALA A 22 6.44 1.53 12.80
CA ALA A 22 7.40 1.71 11.71
C ALA A 22 7.54 0.45 10.85
N ALA A 23 7.55 -0.74 11.47
CA ALA A 23 7.59 -2.01 10.76
C ALA A 23 6.32 -2.25 9.91
N VAL A 24 5.14 -2.00 10.49
CA VAL A 24 3.86 -2.09 9.75
C VAL A 24 3.83 -1.12 8.59
N ARG A 25 4.26 0.13 8.79
CA ARG A 25 4.36 1.11 7.70
C ARG A 25 5.25 0.59 6.56
N GLY A 26 6.43 0.04 6.89
CA GLY A 26 7.33 -0.53 5.88
C GLY A 26 6.70 -1.69 5.11
N ALA A 27 6.04 -2.62 5.80
CA ALA A 27 5.35 -3.75 5.17
C ALA A 27 4.21 -3.30 4.26
N VAL A 28 3.39 -2.33 4.71
CA VAL A 28 2.30 -1.77 3.91
C VAL A 28 2.83 -1.05 2.68
N SER A 29 3.90 -0.24 2.82
CA SER A 29 4.53 0.42 1.67
C SER A 29 5.06 -0.58 0.64
N GLY A 30 5.67 -1.68 1.08
CA GLY A 30 6.11 -2.76 0.19
C GLY A 30 4.94 -3.40 -0.56
N LEU A 31 3.89 -3.80 0.17
CA LEU A 31 2.69 -4.37 -0.43
C LEU A 31 1.98 -3.40 -1.39
N THR A 32 1.95 -2.11 -1.06
CA THR A 32 1.41 -1.10 -1.99
C THR A 32 2.18 -1.10 -3.30
N ALA A 33 3.51 -1.13 -3.27
CA ALA A 33 4.31 -1.17 -4.48
C ALA A 33 4.03 -2.44 -5.32
N GLU A 34 3.91 -3.60 -4.68
CA GLU A 34 3.57 -4.87 -5.36
C GLU A 34 2.20 -4.78 -6.06
N VAL A 35 1.16 -4.31 -5.35
CA VAL A 35 -0.19 -4.18 -5.93
C VAL A 35 -0.23 -3.17 -7.08
N MET A 36 0.55 -2.08 -7.00
CA MET A 36 0.67 -1.11 -8.08
C MET A 36 1.31 -1.73 -9.33
N GLU A 37 2.32 -2.58 -9.15
CA GLU A 37 2.95 -3.32 -10.24
C GLU A 37 1.97 -4.30 -10.89
N ASP A 38 1.27 -5.10 -10.08
CA ASP A 38 0.27 -6.06 -10.58
C ASP A 38 -0.84 -5.34 -11.37
N HIS A 39 -1.34 -4.21 -10.87
CA HIS A 39 -2.35 -3.41 -11.58
C HIS A 39 -1.84 -2.91 -12.95
N LEU A 40 -0.58 -2.48 -13.03
CA LEU A 40 0.03 -2.09 -14.30
C LEU A 40 0.15 -3.27 -15.25
N GLN A 41 0.61 -4.42 -14.77
CA GLN A 41 0.79 -5.61 -15.61
C GLN A 41 -0.56 -6.14 -16.13
N GLU A 42 -1.55 -6.30 -15.25
CA GLU A 42 -2.80 -6.98 -15.55
C GLU A 42 -3.84 -6.07 -16.21
N HIS A 43 -4.01 -4.85 -15.73
CA HIS A 43 -5.11 -3.97 -16.14
C HIS A 43 -4.69 -2.90 -17.16
N VAL A 44 -3.38 -2.67 -17.34
CA VAL A 44 -2.87 -1.70 -18.32
C VAL A 44 -2.11 -2.39 -19.45
N LEU A 45 -1.09 -3.18 -19.15
CA LEU A 45 -0.22 -3.76 -20.18
C LEU A 45 -0.90 -4.93 -20.91
N ALA A 46 -1.62 -5.78 -20.17
CA ALA A 46 -2.29 -6.96 -20.73
C ALA A 46 -3.70 -6.69 -21.27
N GLU A 47 -4.32 -5.56 -20.94
CA GLU A 47 -5.73 -5.28 -21.27
C GLU A 47 -5.92 -4.96 -22.77
N PRO A 48 -6.64 -5.78 -23.57
CA PRO A 48 -6.83 -5.55 -24.99
C PRO A 48 -7.78 -4.40 -25.34
N ALA A 49 -8.77 -4.10 -24.49
CA ALA A 49 -9.76 -3.06 -24.74
C ALA A 49 -9.20 -1.67 -24.38
N GLU A 50 -9.07 -0.80 -25.38
CA GLU A 50 -8.48 0.53 -25.22
C GLU A 50 -9.16 1.37 -24.13
N ALA A 51 -10.50 1.32 -24.06
CA ALA A 51 -11.26 2.07 -23.06
C ALA A 51 -10.95 1.61 -21.63
N ALA A 52 -10.91 0.29 -21.39
CA ALA A 52 -10.59 -0.28 -20.08
C ALA A 52 -9.14 -0.01 -19.69
N ARG A 53 -8.20 -0.19 -20.64
CA ARG A 53 -6.78 0.13 -20.46
C ARG A 53 -6.56 1.58 -20.04
N ARG A 54 -7.24 2.52 -20.72
CA ARG A 54 -7.13 3.94 -20.44
C ARG A 54 -7.66 4.27 -19.04
N GLN A 55 -8.82 3.72 -18.69
CA GLN A 55 -9.40 3.89 -17.36
C GLN A 55 -8.44 3.39 -16.27
N ALA A 56 -7.90 2.17 -16.41
CA ALA A 56 -6.96 1.59 -15.45
C ALA A 56 -5.68 2.44 -15.30
N GLY A 57 -5.20 3.05 -16.40
CA GLY A 57 -4.08 3.98 -16.38
C GLY A 57 -4.40 5.30 -15.64
N GLU A 58 -5.61 5.84 -15.80
CA GLU A 58 -6.07 7.03 -15.07
C GLU A 58 -6.19 6.74 -13.57
N GLU A 59 -6.76 5.59 -13.18
CA GLU A 59 -6.81 5.09 -11.80
C GLU A 59 -5.40 4.96 -11.19
N MET A 60 -4.45 4.40 -11.95
CA MET A 60 -3.06 4.27 -11.52
C MET A 60 -2.39 5.63 -11.27
N ILE A 61 -2.67 6.65 -12.10
CA ILE A 61 -2.15 8.01 -11.90
C ILE A 61 -2.69 8.61 -10.60
N GLU A 62 -3.96 8.37 -10.26
CA GLU A 62 -4.56 8.83 -9.01
C GLU A 62 -3.87 8.18 -7.79
N VAL A 63 -3.64 6.87 -7.86
CA VAL A 63 -2.93 6.12 -6.80
C VAL A 63 -1.49 6.63 -6.63
N ILE A 64 -0.74 6.83 -7.72
CA ILE A 64 0.63 7.38 -7.66
C ILE A 64 0.64 8.75 -6.98
N ARG A 65 -0.31 9.63 -7.33
CA ARG A 65 -0.43 10.95 -6.71
C ARG A 65 -0.78 10.89 -5.23
N ALA A 66 -1.53 9.88 -4.79
CA ALA A 66 -1.84 9.69 -3.38
C ALA A 66 -0.65 9.10 -2.61
N TYR A 67 0.11 8.20 -3.25
CA TYR A 67 1.25 7.50 -2.63
C TYR A 67 2.51 8.36 -2.52
N LEU A 68 2.75 9.27 -3.47
CA LEU A 68 3.93 10.16 -3.48
C LEU A 68 3.71 11.51 -2.77
N LYS A 69 2.52 11.76 -2.23
CA LYS A 69 2.26 12.91 -1.35
C LYS A 69 2.74 12.60 0.06
#